data_AF-A0A193QHB1-F1
#
_entry.id   AF-A0A193QHB1-F1
#
_cell.length_a   1.000
_cell.length_b   1.000
_cell.length_c   1.000
_cell.angle_alpha   90.00
_cell.angle_beta   90.00
_cell.angle_gamma   90.00
#
_symmetry.space_group_name_H-M   'P 1'
#
loop_
_entity.id
_entity.type
_entity.pdbx_description
1 polymer ?
#
loop_
_entity_poly.entity_id
_entity_poly.type
_entity_poly.pdbx_seq_one_letter_code
_entity_poly.pdbx_strand_id
1 'polypeptide(L)' 'MGNELKLHFHPSSEKPGKSSKAEQYLITNNAAYYNVVVSVVAESGDFLYFQGWDNGQYETFTPDMYQYWAELPIGLL' A
#
# COMPACT_ATOMS: atom_id res chain seq x y z
N MET A 1 15.75 8.00 21.50
CA MET A 1 14.88 6.81 21.65
C MET A 1 14.09 6.70 20.37
N GLY A 2 14.17 5.58 19.65
CA GLY A 2 13.43 5.42 18.40
C GLY A 2 11.94 5.26 18.69
N ASN A 3 11.09 5.97 17.95
CA ASN A 3 9.66 5.70 17.99
C ASN A 3 9.41 4.41 17.21
N GLU A 4 8.90 3.37 17.88
CA GLU A 4 8.47 2.15 17.24
C GLU A 4 7.17 2.41 16.46
N LEU A 5 7.17 2.06 15.18
CA LEU A 5 5.97 2.06 14.36
C LEU A 5 5.39 0.64 14.27
N LYS A 6 4.14 0.47 14.71
CA LYS A 6 3.40 -0.78 14.52
C LYS A 6 2.57 -0.70 13.25
N LEU A 7 2.83 -1.61 12.32
CA LEU A 7 2.06 -1.77 11.10
C LEU A 7 1.12 -2.97 11.22
N HIS A 8 -0.11 -2.80 10.73
CA HIS A 8 -1.09 -3.87 10.61
C HIS A 8 -1.13 -4.32 9.16
N PHE A 9 -0.71 -5.56 8.90
CA PHE A 9 -0.69 -6.12 7.56
C PHE A 9 -2.00 -6.85 7.26
N HIS A 10 -2.59 -6.49 6.14
CA HIS A 10 -3.77 -7.09 5.54
C HIS A 10 -3.34 -7.96 4.34
N PRO A 11 -3.95 -9.13 4.11
CA PRO A 11 -3.67 -9.93 2.93
C PRO A 11 -4.16 -9.23 1.65
N SER A 12 -3.57 -9.55 0.50
CA SER A 12 -3.96 -8.97 -0.79
C SER A 12 -5.40 -9.31 -1.23
N SER A 13 -6.01 -10.32 -0.63
CA SER A 13 -7.43 -10.63 -0.82
C SER A 13 -8.36 -9.59 -0.18
N GLU A 14 -7.87 -8.78 0.75
CA GLU A 14 -8.59 -7.66 1.35
C GLU A 14 -8.26 -6.37 0.61
N LYS A 15 -9.28 -5.56 0.32
CA LYS A 15 -9.08 -4.25 -0.32
C LYS A 15 -8.98 -3.16 0.75
N PRO A 16 -8.16 -2.12 0.55
CA PRO A 16 -8.22 -0.91 1.35
C PRO A 16 -9.65 -0.38 1.44
N GLY A 17 -10.08 -0.02 2.66
CA GLY A 17 -11.43 0.47 2.90
C GLY A 17 -11.64 1.86 2.31
N LYS A 18 -12.86 2.15 1.83
CA LYS A 18 -13.23 3.47 1.29
C LYS A 18 -13.03 4.64 2.27
N SER A 19 -13.00 4.34 3.57
CA SER A 19 -12.84 5.32 4.65
C SER A 19 -11.39 5.48 5.10
N SER A 20 -10.43 4.79 4.46
CA SER A 20 -9.02 4.95 4.82
C SER A 20 -8.59 6.39 4.57
N LYS A 21 -7.84 6.93 5.54
CA LYS A 21 -7.23 8.26 5.42
C LYS A 21 -5.76 8.15 5.05
N ALA A 22 -5.22 6.95 4.87
CA ALA A 22 -3.82 6.75 4.59
C ALA A 22 -3.46 7.35 3.21
N GLU A 23 -2.41 8.17 3.18
CA GLU A 23 -1.87 8.73 1.93
C GLU A 23 -0.94 7.73 1.24
N GLN A 24 -0.27 6.89 2.03
CA GLN A 24 0.69 5.91 1.56
C GLN A 24 0.44 4.57 2.23
N TYR A 25 0.83 3.53 1.52
CA TYR A 25 0.74 2.15 1.93
C TYR A 25 2.09 1.48 1.74
N LEU A 26 2.33 0.43 2.50
CA LEU A 26 3.43 -0.50 2.29
C LEU A 26 2.87 -1.77 1.70
N ILE A 27 3.38 -2.24 0.57
CA ILE A 27 3.09 -3.59 0.06
C ILE A 27 4.31 -4.48 0.20
N THR A 28 4.09 -5.77 0.39
CA THR A 28 5.13 -6.82 0.31
C THR A 28 4.94 -7.57 -0.99
N ASN A 29 5.81 -7.34 -1.96
CA ASN A 29 5.66 -7.92 -3.29
C ASN A 29 6.10 -9.39 -3.33
N ASN A 30 5.80 -10.07 -4.43
CA ASN A 30 6.16 -11.47 -4.63
C ASN A 30 7.68 -11.73 -4.79
N ALA A 31 8.48 -10.68 -4.95
CA ALA A 31 9.94 -10.75 -5.04
C ALA A 31 10.63 -10.57 -3.66
N ALA A 32 9.87 -10.67 -2.57
CA ALA A 32 10.35 -10.65 -1.18
C ALA A 32 10.97 -9.31 -0.73
N TYR A 33 10.52 -8.18 -1.29
CA TYR A 33 10.81 -6.85 -0.76
C TYR A 33 9.53 -6.00 -0.64
N TYR A 34 9.68 -4.79 -0.12
CA TYR A 34 8.56 -3.86 0.09
C TYR A 34 8.62 -2.66 -0.85
N ASN A 35 7.44 -2.15 -1.22
CA ASN A 35 7.29 -0.89 -1.93
C ASN A 35 6.38 0.04 -1.12
N VAL A 36 6.74 1.33 -1.07
CA VAL A 36 5.82 2.37 -0.64
C VAL A 36 5.00 2.78 -1.86
N VAL A 37 3.68 2.71 -1.71
CA VAL A 37 2.72 2.90 -2.80
C VAL A 37 1.57 3.79 -2.36
N VAL A 38 0.81 4.28 -3.33
CA VAL A 38 -0.44 5.00 -3.12
C VAL A 38 -1.60 4.19 -3.68
N SER A 39 -2.78 4.29 -3.08
CA SER A 39 -3.99 3.65 -3.61
C SER A 39 -4.60 4.49 -4.73
N VAL A 40 -4.96 3.85 -5.84
CA VAL A 40 -5.81 4.45 -6.87
C VAL A 40 -7.23 3.94 -6.69
N VAL A 41 -8.17 4.87 -6.62
CA VAL A 41 -9.59 4.60 -6.38
C VAL A 41 -10.43 5.13 -7.54
N ALA A 42 -11.55 4.45 -7.83
CA ALA A 42 -12.54 4.93 -8.77
C ALA A 42 -13.30 6.14 -8.18
N GLU A 43 -14.05 6.85 -9.03
CA GLU A 43 -14.94 7.93 -8.59
C GLU A 43 -16.00 7.47 -7.56
N SER A 44 -16.38 6.19 -7.58
CA SER A 44 -17.25 5.56 -6.58
C SER A 44 -16.58 5.32 -5.21
N GLY A 45 -15.30 5.66 -5.08
CA GLY A 45 -14.46 5.37 -3.92
C GLY A 45 -14.01 3.92 -3.82
N ASP A 46 -14.25 3.08 -4.83
CA ASP A 46 -13.77 1.70 -4.84
C ASP A 46 -12.28 1.63 -5.14
N PHE A 47 -11.54 0.88 -4.32
CA PHE A 47 -10.14 0.57 -4.60
C PHE A 47 -9.98 -0.19 -5.92
N LEU A 48 -9.07 0.29 -6.76
CA LEU A 48 -8.72 -0.33 -8.04
C LEU A 48 -7.39 -1.09 -7.94
N TYR A 49 -6.31 -0.38 -7.61
CA TYR A 49 -4.96 -0.93 -7.52
C TYR A 49 -4.04 0.00 -6.72
N PHE A 50 -2.84 -0.47 -6.41
CA PHE A 50 -1.77 0.38 -5.89
C PHE A 50 -0.85 0.87 -7.02
N GLN A 51 -0.21 2.01 -6.82
CA GLN A 51 0.77 2.55 -7.74
C GLN A 51 1.98 3.10 -6.99
N GLY A 52 3.18 2.92 -7.53
CA GLY A 52 4.39 3.40 -6.87
C GLY A 52 5.64 3.20 -7.70
N TRP A 53 6.77 3.62 -7.16
CA TRP A 53 8.06 3.41 -7.80
C TRP A 53 8.61 2.01 -7.51
N ASP A 54 9.08 1.34 -8.55
CA ASP A 54 9.84 0.11 -8.46
C ASP A 54 11.02 0.18 -9.43
N ASN A 55 12.24 -0.01 -8.91
CA ASN A 55 13.47 -0.01 -9.72
C ASN A 55 13.61 1.17 -10.70
N GLY A 56 13.15 2.36 -10.29
CA GLY A 56 13.21 3.58 -11.09
C GLY A 56 12.13 3.73 -12.16
N GLN A 57 11.14 2.83 -12.20
CA GLN A 57 9.95 2.92 -13.03
C GLN A 57 8.71 3.12 -12.17
N TYR A 58 7.69 3.74 -12.74
CA TYR A 58 6.40 3.93 -12.07
C TYR A 58 5.46 2.80 -12.46
N GLU A 59 5.21 1.89 -11.52
CA GLU A 59 4.55 0.61 -11.75
C GLU A 59 3.15 0.56 -11.12
N THR A 60 2.30 -0.28 -11.70
CA THR A 60 0.98 -0.61 -11.16
C THR A 60 1.07 -1.97 -10.45
N PHE A 61 0.50 -2.05 -9.24
CA PHE A 61 0.48 -3.26 -8.43
C PHE A 61 -0.96 -3.72 -8.22
N THR A 62 -1.32 -4.80 -8.91
CA THR A 62 -2.60 -5.50 -8.72
C THR A 62 -2.48 -6.52 -7.58
N PRO A 63 -3.60 -6.98 -6.98
CA PRO A 63 -3.58 -7.89 -5.82
C PRO A 63 -2.81 -9.20 -5.99
N ASP A 64 -2.60 -9.67 -7.21
CA ASP A 64 -1.78 -10.85 -7.53
C ASP A 64 -0.27 -10.58 -7.48
N MET A 65 0.17 -9.32 -7.47
CA MET A 65 1.58 -8.91 -7.47
C MET A 65 2.17 -8.73 -6.07
N TYR A 66 1.33 -8.74 -5.02
CA TYR A 66 1.76 -8.59 -3.64
C TYR A 66 0.99 -9.53 -2.70
N GLN A 67 1.60 -9.84 -1.56
CA GLN A 67 1.05 -10.76 -0.56
C GLN A 67 0.26 -10.01 0.52
N TYR A 68 0.83 -8.91 1.01
CA TYR A 68 0.23 -8.10 2.06
C TYR A 68 0.36 -6.61 1.77
N TRP A 69 -0.54 -5.82 2.35
CA TRP A 69 -0.49 -4.36 2.39
C TRP A 69 -0.69 -3.83 3.82
N ALA A 70 -0.18 -2.65 4.12
CA ALA A 70 -0.39 -1.97 5.40
C ALA A 70 -0.51 -0.45 5.18
N GLU A 71 -1.32 0.22 5.99
CA GLU A 71 -1.41 1.69 5.98
C GLU A 71 -0.17 2.31 6.64
N LEU A 72 0.42 3.34 6.04
CA LEU A 72 1.44 4.15 6.68
C LEU A 72 0.79 5.35 7.39
N PRO A 73 1.18 5.68 8.64
CA PRO A 73 0.64 6.83 9.34
C PRO A 73 1.01 8.15 8.65
N ILE A 74 0.06 9.07 8.63
CA ILE A 74 0.27 10.45 8.18
C ILE A 74 1.14 11.18 9.22
N GLY A 75 2.20 11.87 8.78
CA GLY A 75 3.05 12.69 9.65
C GLY A 75 4.40 12.07 10.06
N LEU A 76 4.88 11.06 9.34
CA LEU A 76 6.23 10.48 9.53
C LEU A 76 7.31 11.11 8.62
N LEU A 77 6.99 12.20 7.91
CA LEU A 77 7.93 13.01 7.14
C LEU A 77 8.14 14.36 7.81
#